data_AF-A0A949D980-F1
#
_entry.id   AF-A0A949D980-F1
#
_cell.length_a   1.000
_cell.length_b   1.000
_cell.length_c   1.000
_cell.angle_alpha   90.00
_cell.angle_beta   90.00
_cell.angle_gamma   90.00
#
_symmetry.space_group_name_H-M   'P 1'
#
loop_
_entity.id
_entity.type
_entity.pdbx_description
1 polymer ?
#
loop_
_entity_poly.entity_id
_entity_poly.type
_entity_poly.pdbx_seq_one_letter_code
_entity_poly.pdbx_strand_id
1 'polypeptide(L)'
;MCGETCKHGSEGAGRWQHRPATRHYEGFEGICLSEYASFDTVCDLASFIEEHGRLAAKLYSHFGNGLTEARAAFENYAGQYQTAGAFAEEMIRETGTEIPASLEYYIDWQALARDMALNGEILVMQTGFDEVHVFWCR
;
A
#
# COMPACT_ATOMS: atom_id res chain seq x y z
N MET A 1 -61.87 -9.57 5.08
CA MET A 1 -62.57 -8.68 4.12
C MET A 1 -61.53 -7.68 3.64
N CYS A 2 -61.08 -7.56 2.41
CA CYS A 2 -61.40 -8.04 1.04
C CYS A 2 -60.07 -7.81 0.26
N GLY A 3 -59.55 -8.58 -0.71
CA GLY A 3 -59.93 -9.79 -1.42
C GLY A 3 -58.76 -10.22 -2.34
N GLU A 4 -58.71 -11.53 -2.59
CA GLU A 4 -58.33 -12.27 -3.81
C GLU A 4 -57.38 -11.63 -4.87
N THR A 5 -56.18 -12.19 -5.06
CA THR A 5 -55.74 -13.16 -6.10
C THR A 5 -55.24 -12.54 -7.41
N CYS A 6 -53.95 -12.75 -7.68
CA CYS A 6 -53.43 -13.02 -9.02
C CYS A 6 -52.22 -13.97 -8.88
N LYS A 7 -52.45 -15.26 -9.14
CA LYS A 7 -51.38 -16.24 -9.44
C LYS A 7 -51.15 -16.20 -10.95
N HIS A 8 -49.93 -15.97 -11.42
CA HIS A 8 -49.43 -16.43 -12.73
C HIS A 8 -47.90 -16.50 -12.73
N GLY A 9 -47.36 -17.63 -13.22
CA GLY A 9 -46.00 -17.86 -13.74
C GLY A 9 -44.87 -17.88 -12.69
N SER A 10 -44.42 -19.03 -12.18
CA SER A 10 -43.44 -19.95 -12.79
C SER A 10 -42.18 -19.28 -13.36
N GLU A 11 -41.05 -19.57 -12.70
CA GLU A 11 -39.71 -19.86 -13.26
C GLU A 11 -38.56 -19.03 -12.67
N GLY A 12 -37.55 -19.76 -12.19
CA GLY A 12 -36.17 -19.28 -12.09
C GLY A 12 -35.84 -18.40 -10.89
N ALA A 13 -35.74 -18.99 -9.69
CA ALA A 13 -34.95 -18.40 -8.61
C ALA A 13 -33.45 -18.52 -8.94
N GLY A 14 -33.01 -17.74 -9.94
CA GLY A 14 -31.60 -17.45 -10.15
C GLY A 14 -31.11 -16.67 -8.95
N ARG A 15 -30.35 -17.32 -8.07
CA ARG A 15 -29.57 -16.68 -7.02
C ARG A 15 -28.62 -15.71 -7.72
N TRP A 16 -28.97 -14.42 -7.70
CA TRP A 16 -28.06 -13.34 -8.10
C TRP A 16 -26.86 -13.40 -7.17
N GLN A 17 -25.80 -14.08 -7.59
CA GLN A 17 -24.48 -13.86 -7.03
C GLN A 17 -24.12 -12.44 -7.45
N HIS A 18 -24.27 -11.49 -6.53
CA HIS A 18 -23.59 -10.21 -6.62
C HIS A 18 -22.09 -10.51 -6.62
N ARG A 19 -21.54 -10.75 -7.81
CA ARG A 19 -20.11 -10.70 -8.03
C ARG A 19 -19.81 -9.20 -8.10
N PRO A 20 -19.07 -8.62 -7.15
CA PRO A 20 -18.67 -7.22 -7.25
C PRO A 20 -18.02 -7.03 -8.62
N ALA A 21 -18.45 -6.01 -9.34
CA ALA A 21 -17.88 -5.70 -10.63
C ALA A 21 -16.54 -5.04 -10.37
N THR A 22 -15.46 -5.82 -10.31
CA THR A 22 -14.10 -5.28 -10.35
C THR A 22 -13.90 -4.62 -11.72
N ARG A 23 -14.20 -3.32 -11.82
CA ARG A 23 -13.80 -2.53 -12.97
C ARG A 23 -12.30 -2.30 -12.88
N HIS A 24 -11.54 -2.88 -13.80
CA HIS A 24 -10.16 -2.51 -14.03
C HIS A 24 -10.15 -1.14 -14.69
N TYR A 25 -9.69 -0.11 -13.99
CA TYR A 25 -9.37 1.18 -14.59
C TYR A 25 -7.85 1.25 -14.79
N GLU A 26 -7.40 1.36 -16.04
CA GLU A 26 -6.00 1.67 -16.37
C GLU A 26 -5.61 3.01 -15.74
N GLY A 27 -4.44 3.08 -15.10
CA GLY A 27 -3.91 4.28 -14.44
C GLY A 27 -3.91 4.24 -12.90
N PHE A 28 -4.57 3.26 -12.27
CA PHE A 28 -4.59 3.11 -10.80
C PHE A 28 -3.63 2.03 -10.29
N GLU A 29 -2.69 1.55 -11.11
CA GLU A 29 -1.61 0.64 -10.68
C GLU A 29 -2.11 -0.60 -9.89
N GLY A 30 -3.33 -1.07 -10.18
CA GLY A 30 -3.93 -2.26 -9.56
C GLY A 30 -4.82 -2.02 -8.33
N ILE A 31 -5.17 -0.77 -7.99
CA ILE A 31 -6.06 -0.47 -6.86
C ILE A 31 -7.51 -0.93 -7.14
N CYS A 32 -8.13 -1.58 -6.15
CA CYS A 32 -9.55 -1.92 -6.14
C CYS A 32 -10.37 -0.84 -5.42
N LEU A 33 -11.10 -0.02 -6.17
CA LEU A 33 -12.04 0.95 -5.62
C LEU A 33 -13.36 0.28 -5.21
N SER A 34 -13.92 0.72 -4.09
CA SER A 34 -15.28 0.36 -3.67
C SER A 34 -16.31 0.95 -4.65
N GLU A 35 -17.38 0.20 -4.92
CA GLU A 35 -18.54 0.67 -5.71
C GLU A 35 -19.22 1.90 -5.08
N TYR A 36 -18.95 2.17 -3.80
CA TYR A 36 -19.51 3.29 -3.03
C TYR A 36 -18.50 4.44 -2.80
N ALA A 37 -17.33 4.43 -3.45
CA ALA A 37 -16.42 5.56 -3.37
C ALA A 37 -17.08 6.82 -3.92
N SER A 38 -17.01 7.94 -3.19
CA SER A 38 -17.52 9.22 -3.68
C SER A 38 -16.66 9.69 -4.86
N PHE A 39 -17.24 10.53 -5.73
CA PHE A 39 -16.51 11.11 -6.86
C PHE A 39 -15.28 11.92 -6.38
N ASP A 40 -15.42 12.64 -5.27
CA ASP A 40 -14.32 13.39 -4.66
C ASP A 40 -13.16 12.47 -4.26
N THR A 41 -13.43 11.32 -3.63
CA THR A 41 -12.39 10.34 -3.28
C THR A 41 -11.65 9.80 -4.51
N VAL A 42 -12.35 9.62 -5.64
CA VAL A 42 -11.73 9.17 -6.89
C VAL A 42 -10.81 10.25 -7.47
N CYS A 43 -11.26 11.50 -7.47
CA CYS A 43 -10.44 12.64 -7.91
C CYS A 43 -9.20 12.80 -7.03
N ASP A 44 -9.37 12.77 -5.71
CA ASP A 44 -8.26 12.93 -4.75
C ASP A 44 -7.23 11.79 -4.86
N LEU A 45 -7.70 10.57 -5.12
CA LEU A 45 -6.83 9.42 -5.37
C LEU A 45 -6.10 9.55 -6.71
N ALA A 46 -6.77 9.99 -7.76
CA ALA A 46 -6.15 10.21 -9.06
C ALA A 46 -5.03 11.26 -8.96
N SER A 47 -5.29 12.38 -8.28
CA SER A 47 -4.26 13.41 -8.02
C SER A 47 -3.11 12.88 -7.17
N PHE A 48 -3.38 12.05 -6.16
CA PHE A 48 -2.34 11.44 -5.32
C PHE A 48 -1.41 10.49 -6.10
N ILE A 49 -1.99 9.70 -7.02
CA ILE A 49 -1.23 8.80 -7.89
C ILE A 49 -0.50 9.58 -8.97
N GLU A 50 -1.06 10.67 -9.49
CA GLU A 50 -0.36 11.55 -10.43
C GLU A 50 0.89 12.18 -9.79
N GLU A 51 0.79 12.57 -8.52
CA GLU A 51 1.87 13.21 -7.78
C GLU A 51 3.01 12.25 -7.37
N HIS A 52 2.67 11.06 -6.85
CA HIS A 52 3.68 10.12 -6.30
C HIS A 52 3.80 8.80 -7.08
N GLY A 53 3.11 8.69 -8.21
CA GLY A 53 3.14 7.55 -9.11
C GLY A 53 2.73 6.23 -8.44
N ARG A 54 3.43 5.17 -8.84
CA ARG A 54 3.18 3.80 -8.39
C ARG A 54 3.37 3.59 -6.89
N LEU A 55 4.22 4.40 -6.25
CA LEU A 55 4.43 4.35 -4.81
C LEU A 55 3.16 4.73 -4.05
N ALA A 56 2.48 5.80 -4.47
CA ALA A 56 1.20 6.22 -3.87
C ALA A 56 0.16 5.10 -3.93
N ALA A 57 0.01 4.46 -5.09
CA ALA A 57 -0.95 3.39 -5.27
C ALA A 57 -0.68 2.18 -4.36
N LYS A 58 0.60 1.80 -4.25
CA LYS A 58 1.02 0.70 -3.38
C LYS A 58 0.80 1.03 -1.90
N LEU A 59 1.08 2.25 -1.50
CA LEU A 59 0.91 2.73 -0.13
C LEU A 59 -0.58 2.85 0.25
N TYR A 60 -1.40 3.35 -0.66
CA TYR A 60 -2.86 3.39 -0.51
C TYR A 60 -3.45 1.99 -0.27
N SER A 61 -2.98 1.00 -1.06
CA SER A 61 -3.39 -0.39 -0.90
C SER A 61 -2.92 -0.99 0.42
N HIS A 62 -1.72 -0.62 0.90
CA HIS A 62 -1.17 -1.07 2.18
C HIS A 62 -2.02 -0.63 3.38
N PHE A 63 -2.53 0.62 3.37
CA PHE A 63 -3.40 1.14 4.43
C PHE A 63 -4.88 0.76 4.27
N GLY A 64 -5.20 -0.24 3.45
CA GLY A 64 -6.57 -0.70 3.28
C GLY A 64 -7.49 0.37 2.69
N ASN A 65 -6.99 1.14 1.72
CA ASN A 65 -7.70 2.24 1.04
C ASN A 65 -7.88 3.52 1.88
N GLY A 66 -7.06 3.71 2.92
CA GLY A 66 -6.97 4.94 3.69
C GLY A 66 -6.10 6.00 3.00
N LEU A 67 -6.72 6.98 2.32
CA LEU A 67 -5.98 8.05 1.64
C LEU A 67 -5.28 9.00 2.61
N THR A 68 -5.91 9.27 3.76
CA THR A 68 -5.35 10.14 4.81
C THR A 68 -4.08 9.54 5.37
N GLU A 69 -4.10 8.25 5.70
CA GLU A 69 -2.97 7.49 6.23
C GLU A 69 -1.85 7.38 5.20
N ALA A 70 -2.20 7.11 3.94
CA ALA A 70 -1.21 7.07 2.86
C ALA A 70 -0.53 8.42 2.66
N ARG A 71 -1.27 9.53 2.70
CA ARG A 71 -0.69 10.89 2.64
C ARG A 71 0.17 11.20 3.85
N ALA A 72 -0.30 10.87 5.06
CA ALA A 72 0.44 11.09 6.30
C ALA A 72 1.77 10.31 6.34
N ALA A 73 1.82 9.13 5.74
CA ALA A 73 3.05 8.36 5.63
C ALA A 73 4.12 9.08 4.78
N PHE A 74 3.75 9.82 3.74
CA PHE A 74 4.71 10.59 2.92
C PHE A 74 5.44 11.70 3.70
N GLU A 75 4.86 12.23 4.78
CA GLU A 75 5.55 13.17 5.68
C GLU A 75 6.74 12.54 6.41
N ASN A 76 6.74 11.22 6.53
CA ASN A 76 7.79 10.43 7.17
C ASN A 76 8.61 9.63 6.15
N TYR A 77 8.59 10.02 4.88
CA TYR A 77 9.35 9.36 3.83
C TYR A 77 10.86 9.58 4.03
N ALA A 78 11.60 8.47 4.18
CA ALA A 78 13.04 8.46 4.41
C ALA A 78 13.86 8.44 3.12
N GLY A 79 13.25 8.07 1.98
CA GLY A 79 13.91 8.06 0.68
C GLY A 79 13.80 6.74 -0.07
N GLN A 80 14.46 6.72 -1.22
CA GLN A 80 14.55 5.57 -2.14
C GLN A 80 15.96 4.98 -2.07
N TYR A 81 16.03 3.66 -1.97
CA TYR A 81 17.25 2.88 -1.82
C TYR A 81 17.22 1.69 -2.77
N GLN A 82 18.39 1.13 -3.07
CA GLN A 82 18.49 -0.11 -3.86
C GLN A 82 17.95 -1.32 -3.11
N THR A 83 18.15 -1.35 -1.79
CA THR A 83 17.67 -2.39 -0.88
C THR A 83 17.32 -1.79 0.47
N ALA A 84 16.51 -2.50 1.26
CA ALA A 84 16.27 -2.10 2.64
C ALA A 84 17.56 -2.14 3.48
N GLY A 85 18.48 -3.06 3.17
CA GLY A 85 19.80 -3.12 3.80
C GLY A 85 20.64 -1.87 3.56
N ALA A 86 20.60 -1.29 2.36
CA ALA A 86 21.32 -0.04 2.07
C ALA A 86 20.85 1.11 2.98
N PHE A 87 19.54 1.22 3.22
CA PHE A 87 19.00 2.17 4.20
C PHE A 87 19.50 1.91 5.62
N ALA A 88 19.45 0.65 6.07
CA ALA A 88 19.89 0.31 7.43
C ALA A 88 21.39 0.58 7.63
N GLU A 89 22.21 0.31 6.61
CA GLU A 89 23.63 0.63 6.60
C GLU A 89 23.87 2.14 6.71
N GLU A 90 23.24 2.94 5.85
CA GLU A 90 23.35 4.41 5.87
C GLU A 90 22.95 4.95 7.25
N MET A 91 21.79 4.55 7.76
CA MET A 91 21.27 4.99 9.05
C MET A 91 22.23 4.68 10.21
N ILE A 92 22.78 3.46 10.25
CA ILE A 92 23.72 3.05 11.31
C ILE A 92 25.06 3.77 11.17
N ARG A 93 25.53 4.02 9.94
CA ARG A 93 26.77 4.79 9.72
C ARG A 93 26.62 6.26 10.11
N GLU A 94 25.43 6.82 9.94
CA GLU A 94 25.16 8.22 10.30
C GLU A 94 24.88 8.43 11.79
N THR A 95 24.16 7.51 12.44
CA THR A 95 23.62 7.70 13.80
C THR A 95 24.14 6.70 14.83
N GLY A 96 24.70 5.59 14.38
CA GLY A 96 25.13 4.48 15.21
C GLY A 96 26.57 4.63 15.73
N THR A 97 27.08 3.53 16.28
CA THR A 97 28.47 3.45 16.74
C THR A 97 29.39 3.16 15.56
N GLU A 98 30.60 3.71 15.58
CA GLU A 98 31.63 3.41 14.58
C GLU A 98 31.91 1.91 14.51
N ILE A 99 31.83 1.36 13.30
CA ILE A 99 31.98 -0.06 13.03
C ILE A 99 33.47 -0.35 12.83
N PRO A 100 34.09 -1.23 13.64
CA PRO A 100 35.46 -1.64 13.39
C PRO A 100 35.60 -2.29 12.00
N ALA A 101 36.63 -1.92 11.25
CA ALA A 101 36.88 -2.47 9.90
C ALA A 101 36.98 -4.00 9.85
N SER A 102 37.34 -4.64 10.97
CA SER A 102 37.37 -6.11 11.09
C SER A 102 35.98 -6.76 11.09
N LEU A 103 34.93 -6.01 11.44
CA LEU A 103 33.56 -6.51 11.55
C LEU A 103 32.66 -6.09 10.38
N GLU A 104 33.08 -5.10 9.58
CA GLU A 104 32.28 -4.51 8.50
C GLU A 104 31.68 -5.56 7.55
N TYR A 105 32.48 -6.53 7.10
CA TYR A 105 32.05 -7.57 6.17
C TYR A 105 31.20 -8.69 6.80
N TYR A 106 30.98 -8.66 8.12
CA TYR A 106 30.17 -9.66 8.84
C TYR A 106 28.75 -9.16 9.14
N ILE A 107 28.43 -7.91 8.84
CA ILE A 107 27.13 -7.33 9.15
C ILE A 107 26.15 -7.66 8.02
N ASP A 108 25.06 -8.34 8.36
CA ASP A 108 23.93 -8.55 7.44
C ASP A 108 22.94 -7.38 7.58
N TRP A 109 23.16 -6.36 6.75
CA TRP A 109 22.30 -5.17 6.71
C TRP A 109 20.87 -5.47 6.31
N GLN A 110 20.65 -6.47 5.47
CA GLN A 110 19.32 -6.84 5.01
C GLN A 110 18.52 -7.52 6.13
N ALA A 111 19.17 -8.34 6.95
CA ALA A 111 18.57 -8.88 8.17
C ALA A 111 18.21 -7.78 9.16
N LEU A 112 19.10 -6.80 9.37
CA LEU A 112 18.82 -5.66 10.25
C LEU A 112 17.60 -4.86 9.78
N ALA A 113 17.56 -4.49 8.50
CA ALA A 113 16.43 -3.74 7.94
C ALA A 113 15.10 -4.50 8.05
N ARG A 114 15.13 -5.83 7.88
CA ARG A 114 13.96 -6.68 8.08
C ARG A 114 13.49 -6.64 9.53
N ASP A 115 14.41 -6.71 10.48
CA ASP A 115 14.07 -6.68 11.91
C ASP A 115 13.48 -5.32 12.30
N MET A 116 14.04 -4.20 11.79
CA MET A 116 13.46 -2.86 11.96
C MET A 116 12.02 -2.78 11.42
N ALA A 117 11.76 -3.37 10.26
CA ALA A 117 10.42 -3.39 9.68
C ALA A 117 9.45 -4.24 10.50
N LEU A 118 9.89 -5.40 11.01
CA LEU A 118 9.08 -6.29 11.86
C LEU A 118 8.76 -5.67 13.22
N ASN A 119 9.68 -4.87 13.76
CA ASN A 119 9.46 -4.10 14.99
C ASN A 119 8.54 -2.90 14.77
N GLY A 120 8.21 -2.57 13.52
CA GLY A 120 7.40 -1.41 13.18
C GLY A 120 8.14 -0.09 13.34
N GLU A 121 9.48 -0.09 13.21
CA GLU A 121 10.29 1.15 13.19
C GLU A 121 10.24 1.80 11.81
N ILE A 122 10.20 0.97 10.77
CA ILE A 122 10.12 1.40 9.37
C ILE A 122 9.06 0.62 8.59
N LEU A 123 8.58 1.23 7.51
CA LEU A 123 7.79 0.61 6.47
C LEU A 123 8.61 0.58 5.18
N VAL A 124 8.65 -0.58 4.51
CA VAL A 124 9.44 -0.81 3.31
C VAL A 124 8.52 -1.15 2.13
N MET A 125 8.60 -0.34 1.06
CA MET A 125 7.75 -0.44 -0.12
C MET A 125 8.59 -0.64 -1.39
N GLN A 126 8.57 -1.86 -1.93
CA GLN A 126 9.29 -2.18 -3.18
C GLN A 126 8.45 -1.90 -4.44
N THR A 127 8.87 -0.95 -5.28
CA THR A 127 8.20 -0.63 -6.57
C THR A 127 8.91 -1.26 -7.77
N GLY A 128 10.16 -1.66 -7.62
CA GLY A 128 11.01 -2.27 -8.65
C GLY A 128 12.07 -3.21 -8.06
N PHE A 129 12.94 -3.76 -8.91
CA PHE A 129 13.99 -4.70 -8.46
C PHE A 129 14.98 -4.04 -7.50
N ASP A 130 15.41 -2.82 -7.82
CA ASP A 130 16.35 -1.95 -7.09
C ASP A 130 15.69 -0.62 -6.67
N GLU A 131 14.37 -0.66 -6.47
CA GLU A 131 13.57 0.51 -6.13
C GLU A 131 12.79 0.20 -4.85
N VAL A 132 13.43 0.50 -3.72
CA VAL A 132 12.90 0.28 -2.37
C VAL A 132 12.71 1.62 -1.68
N HIS A 133 11.47 1.94 -1.35
CA HIS A 133 11.09 3.15 -0.63
C HIS A 133 10.94 2.85 0.85
N VAL A 134 11.57 3.67 1.70
CA VAL A 134 11.52 3.50 3.16
C VAL A 134 10.78 4.67 3.79
N PHE A 135 9.92 4.38 4.76
CA PHE A 135 9.20 5.35 5.56
C PHE A 135 9.46 5.07 7.04
N TRP A 136 9.56 6.12 7.85
CA TRP A 136 9.56 5.97 9.29
C TRP A 136 8.14 5.73 9.80
N CYS A 137 7.98 4.77 10.72
CA CYS A 137 6.74 4.58 11.45
C CYS A 137 6.76 5.45 12.71
N ARG A 138 5.83 6.39 12.83
CA ARG A 138 5.66 7.28 13.99
C ARG A 138 4.25 7.17 14.56
#